data_AF-A0A3M1V9X0-F1
#
_entry.id   AF-A0A3M1V9X0-F1
#
_cell.length_a   1.000
_cell.length_b   1.000
_cell.length_c   1.000
_cell.angle_alpha   90.00
_cell.angle_beta   90.00
_cell.angle_gamma   90.00
#
_symmetry.space_group_name_H-M   'P 1'
#
loop_
_entity.id
_entity.type
_entity.pdbx_description
1 polymer ?
#
loop_
_entity_poly.entity_id
_entity_poly.type
_entity_poly.pdbx_seq_one_letter_code
_entity_poly.pdbx_strand_id
1 'polypeptide(L)'
;LGGHCQVVIKSTVPVGTNRTVQKRLSDATGRTVYAASNPEFLREGAAIADFTRPDRVVIGADVDEALQPLRELYAPFVDAERPLLEMGLESAEMTKYVANCFLATKISFINEMANLADRVGADIDDVRQGIGYDHRIGFAFLYPGVGYGGSCFPKDVRALQAVAHTVERPSLLLQAVDEANERQKHVLFEKIVQRFGPDLTGRRFAVWGLAFKPGTDDIREAPSLVLIRELLRAGAEVVAHDPAAVQNVQHHVRNWEAEQPGMTQRLRLEAQDAAAAVEGADALILVTEWPEYRQPNWSDLAGRMRQRCLLDGRNVWDWRAAVSAGFEYTGIGRGGHHRPSGEDPVNTT
;
A
#
# COMPACT_ATOMS: atom_id res chain seq x y z
N LEU A 1 13.37 -47.39 5.65
CA LEU A 1 12.95 -45.96 5.63
C LEU A 1 12.04 -45.72 6.84
N GLY A 2 12.61 -45.57 8.03
CA GLY A 2 11.87 -45.63 9.31
C GLY A 2 11.88 -44.32 10.13
N GLY A 3 11.88 -43.16 9.45
CA GLY A 3 11.84 -41.85 10.10
C GLY A 3 10.49 -41.17 9.97
N HIS A 4 10.17 -40.26 10.90
CA HIS A 4 9.08 -39.30 10.76
C HIS A 4 9.30 -38.42 9.49
N CYS A 5 8.23 -37.81 8.99
CA CYS A 5 8.30 -36.85 7.90
C CYS A 5 8.04 -35.45 8.44
N GLN A 6 8.87 -34.48 8.09
CA GLN A 6 8.67 -33.08 8.48
C GLN A 6 8.15 -32.28 7.29
N VAL A 7 7.14 -31.44 7.53
CA VAL A 7 6.63 -30.47 6.55
C VAL A 7 6.66 -29.08 7.17
N VAL A 8 7.25 -28.12 6.47
CA VAL A 8 7.32 -26.72 6.91
C VAL A 8 6.40 -25.89 6.04
N ILE A 9 5.39 -25.29 6.64
CA ILE A 9 4.46 -24.40 5.95
C ILE A 9 4.96 -22.97 6.12
N LYS A 10 5.44 -22.40 5.02
CA LYS A 10 5.97 -21.03 4.96
C LYS A 10 4.95 -20.00 4.45
N SER A 11 4.01 -20.44 3.62
CA SER A 11 2.95 -19.60 3.09
C SER A 11 2.09 -19.02 4.20
N THR A 12 1.59 -17.79 4.01
CA THR A 12 0.56 -17.21 4.87
C THR A 12 -0.73 -18.00 4.70
N VAL A 13 -1.11 -18.75 5.72
CA VAL A 13 -2.28 -19.64 5.71
C VAL A 13 -3.16 -19.38 6.94
N PRO A 14 -4.51 -19.42 6.81
CA PRO A 14 -5.42 -19.24 7.94
C PRO A 14 -5.11 -20.18 9.11
N VAL A 15 -5.44 -19.73 10.32
CA VAL A 15 -5.22 -20.50 11.56
C VAL A 15 -5.90 -21.87 11.48
N GLY A 16 -5.18 -22.93 11.82
CA GLY A 16 -5.62 -24.33 11.73
C GLY A 16 -5.25 -25.05 10.42
N THR A 17 -4.66 -24.34 9.45
CA THR A 17 -4.23 -24.96 8.18
C THR A 17 -3.13 -25.98 8.41
N ASN A 18 -2.15 -25.69 9.26
CA ASN A 18 -1.03 -26.59 9.53
C ASN A 18 -1.49 -27.92 10.14
N ARG A 19 -2.48 -27.89 11.05
CA ARG A 19 -3.10 -29.11 11.57
C ARG A 19 -3.80 -29.92 10.47
N THR A 20 -4.52 -29.23 9.60
CA THR A 20 -5.20 -29.86 8.46
C THR A 20 -4.21 -30.53 7.52
N VAL A 21 -3.10 -29.86 7.20
CA VAL A 21 -2.02 -30.40 6.36
C VAL A 21 -1.34 -31.59 7.03
N GLN A 22 -1.00 -31.49 8.32
CA GLN A 22 -0.39 -32.60 9.08
C GLN A 22 -1.27 -33.84 9.02
N LYS A 23 -2.56 -33.71 9.38
CA LYS A 23 -3.51 -34.82 9.36
C LYS A 23 -3.63 -35.45 7.98
N ARG A 24 -3.82 -34.64 6.93
CA ARG A 24 -3.96 -35.13 5.56
C ARG A 24 -2.72 -35.91 5.09
N LEU A 25 -1.53 -35.42 5.40
CA LEU A 25 -0.29 -36.11 5.02
C LEU A 25 -0.08 -37.38 5.83
N SER A 26 -0.40 -37.39 7.13
CA SER A 26 -0.36 -38.61 7.93
C SER A 26 -1.36 -39.66 7.41
N ASP A 27 -2.60 -39.26 7.15
CA ASP A 27 -3.65 -40.15 6.61
C ASP A 27 -3.23 -40.72 5.23
N ALA A 28 -2.66 -39.89 4.36
CA ALA A 28 -2.28 -40.30 3.00
C ALA A 28 -1.02 -41.16 2.93
N THR A 29 -0.08 -41.00 3.87
CA THR A 29 1.22 -41.70 3.83
C THR A 29 1.34 -42.86 4.81
N GLY A 30 0.47 -42.92 5.82
CA GLY A 30 0.61 -43.86 6.94
C GLY A 30 1.84 -43.61 7.83
N ARG A 31 2.51 -42.46 7.66
CA ARG A 31 3.71 -42.09 8.43
C ARG A 31 3.35 -41.08 9.53
N THR A 32 4.16 -41.05 10.58
CA THR A 32 4.18 -39.92 11.52
C THR A 32 4.66 -38.68 10.76
N VAL A 33 3.81 -37.67 10.68
CA VAL A 33 4.13 -36.37 10.06
C VAL A 33 4.15 -35.31 11.16
N TYR A 34 5.22 -34.51 11.18
CA TYR A 34 5.31 -33.32 12.00
C TYR A 34 5.20 -32.08 11.10
N ALA A 35 4.15 -31.28 11.31
CA ALA A 35 4.07 -29.96 10.70
C ALA A 35 4.81 -28.94 11.57
N ALA A 36 5.47 -28.00 10.89
CA ALA A 36 5.98 -26.79 11.49
C ALA A 36 5.46 -25.58 10.68
N SER A 37 5.09 -24.52 11.39
CA SER A 37 4.79 -23.21 10.82
C SER A 37 6.07 -22.38 10.81
N ASN A 38 6.37 -21.73 9.69
CA ASN A 38 7.48 -20.78 9.62
C ASN A 38 7.11 -19.61 8.69
N PRO A 39 6.22 -18.71 9.15
CA PRO A 39 5.73 -17.61 8.34
C PRO A 39 6.88 -16.72 7.86
N GLU A 40 6.73 -16.16 6.67
CA GLU A 40 7.66 -15.16 6.13
C GLU A 40 7.25 -13.74 6.54
N PHE A 41 8.20 -12.81 6.64
CA PHE A 41 7.93 -11.38 6.92
C PHE A 41 8.68 -10.46 5.96
N LEU A 42 8.80 -10.90 4.71
CA LEU A 42 9.58 -10.24 3.67
C LEU A 42 8.76 -9.13 3.03
N ARG A 43 9.41 -8.01 2.73
CA ARG A 43 8.83 -6.96 1.91
C ARG A 43 9.26 -7.16 0.47
N GLU A 44 8.29 -7.12 -0.42
CA GLU A 44 8.55 -7.06 -1.86
C GLU A 44 9.46 -5.87 -2.21
N GLY A 45 10.45 -6.07 -3.07
CA GLY A 45 11.51 -5.09 -3.35
C GLY A 45 12.69 -5.09 -2.35
N ALA A 46 12.56 -5.73 -1.19
CA ALA A 46 13.62 -5.84 -0.17
C ALA A 46 13.82 -7.27 0.36
N ALA A 47 13.26 -8.27 -0.32
CA ALA A 47 13.15 -9.64 0.19
C ALA A 47 14.50 -10.29 0.55
N ILE A 48 15.57 -10.03 -0.21
CA ILE A 48 16.92 -10.56 0.08
C ILE A 48 17.45 -9.97 1.39
N ALA A 49 17.33 -8.66 1.59
CA ALA A 49 17.77 -7.99 2.81
C ALA A 49 16.96 -8.47 4.02
N ASP A 50 15.63 -8.52 3.89
CA ASP A 50 14.73 -8.99 4.96
C ASP A 50 14.94 -10.47 5.30
N PHE A 51 15.35 -11.31 4.33
CA PHE A 51 15.66 -12.72 4.56
C PHE A 51 17.03 -12.92 5.24
N THR A 52 18.05 -12.19 4.79
CA THR A 52 19.43 -12.32 5.30
C THR A 52 19.64 -11.63 6.64
N ARG A 53 18.82 -10.62 6.96
CA ARG A 53 18.87 -9.85 8.21
C ARG A 53 17.45 -9.63 8.76
N PRO A 54 16.77 -10.68 9.23
CA PRO A 54 15.39 -10.57 9.68
C PRO A 54 15.31 -9.82 11.02
N ASP A 55 14.23 -9.08 11.26
CA ASP A 55 13.96 -8.51 12.60
C ASP A 55 13.76 -9.61 13.66
N ARG A 56 13.23 -10.75 13.22
CA ARG A 56 12.98 -11.98 13.99
C ARG A 56 12.64 -13.11 13.04
N VAL A 57 12.82 -14.35 13.50
CA VAL A 57 12.29 -15.55 12.83
C VAL A 57 11.23 -16.18 13.73
N VAL A 58 10.08 -16.54 13.19
CA VAL A 58 9.02 -17.26 13.93
C VAL A 58 8.98 -18.69 13.45
N ILE A 59 9.01 -19.63 14.39
CA ILE A 59 8.75 -21.05 14.15
C ILE A 59 7.69 -21.55 15.12
N GLY A 60 6.80 -22.42 14.66
CA GLY A 60 5.80 -23.02 15.53
C GLY A 60 5.60 -24.50 15.26
N ALA A 61 5.51 -25.29 16.32
CA ALA A 61 5.21 -26.73 16.26
C ALA A 61 4.72 -27.23 17.63
N ASP A 62 4.12 -28.42 17.66
CA ASP A 62 3.65 -29.05 18.91
C ASP A 62 4.70 -29.94 19.58
N VAL A 63 5.79 -30.29 18.88
CA VAL A 63 6.83 -31.22 19.34
C VAL A 63 8.22 -30.68 19.04
N ASP A 64 9.18 -30.98 19.93
CA ASP A 64 10.54 -30.46 19.84
C ASP A 64 11.30 -31.01 18.62
N GLU A 65 10.99 -32.25 18.21
CA GLU A 65 11.55 -32.90 17.02
C GLU A 65 11.25 -32.12 15.73
N ALA A 66 10.17 -31.33 15.72
CA ALA A 66 9.81 -30.47 14.60
C ALA A 66 10.48 -29.09 14.66
N LEU A 67 10.87 -28.64 15.85
CA LEU A 67 11.55 -27.35 16.06
C LEU A 67 13.05 -27.47 15.84
N GLN A 68 13.66 -28.57 16.28
CA GLN A 68 15.11 -28.75 16.28
C GLN A 68 15.78 -28.53 14.91
N PRO A 69 15.29 -29.09 13.78
CA PRO A 69 15.89 -28.83 12.47
C PRO A 69 15.78 -27.36 12.04
N LEU A 70 14.72 -26.65 12.48
CA LEU A 70 14.54 -25.23 12.17
C LEU A 70 15.46 -24.34 13.02
N ARG A 71 15.74 -24.71 14.28
CA ARG A 71 16.75 -24.03 15.09
C ARG A 71 18.12 -24.08 14.41
N GLU A 72 18.53 -25.26 13.97
CA GLU A 72 19.81 -25.48 13.28
C GLU A 72 19.87 -24.72 11.96
N LEU A 73 18.78 -24.74 11.19
CA LEU A 73 18.68 -24.00 9.92
C LEU A 73 18.83 -22.48 10.11
N TYR A 74 18.20 -21.93 11.16
CA TYR A 74 18.15 -20.49 11.37
C TYR A 74 19.26 -19.93 12.27
N ALA A 75 20.00 -20.77 13.00
CA ALA A 75 21.08 -20.36 13.89
C ALA A 75 22.07 -19.34 13.28
N PRO A 76 22.46 -19.42 11.99
CA PRO A 76 23.36 -18.43 11.38
C PRO A 76 22.76 -17.04 11.13
N PHE A 77 21.43 -16.90 11.22
CA PHE A 77 20.69 -15.69 10.82
C PHE A 77 20.08 -14.92 11.99
N VAL A 78 20.17 -15.45 13.22
CA VAL A 78 19.51 -14.93 14.42
C VAL A 78 20.51 -14.67 15.54
N ASP A 79 20.20 -13.73 16.41
CA ASP A 79 20.98 -13.39 17.61
C ASP A 79 20.08 -12.72 18.67
N ALA A 80 20.69 -12.11 19.70
CA ALA A 80 19.97 -11.46 20.79
C ALA A 80 19.10 -10.27 20.34
N GLU A 81 19.50 -9.55 19.28
CA GLU A 81 18.73 -8.44 18.72
C GLU A 81 17.70 -8.92 17.68
N ARG A 82 17.96 -10.07 17.05
CA ARG A 82 17.12 -10.69 16.00
C ARG A 82 16.74 -12.11 16.41
N PRO A 83 15.78 -12.29 17.32
CA PRO A 83 15.55 -13.58 17.95
C PRO A 83 14.85 -14.60 17.03
N LEU A 84 15.11 -15.88 17.30
CA LEU A 84 14.24 -16.99 16.90
C LEU A 84 13.15 -17.17 17.97
N LEU A 85 11.89 -17.08 17.57
CA LEU A 85 10.73 -17.17 18.44
C LEU A 85 9.99 -18.48 18.20
N GLU A 86 9.90 -19.30 19.25
CA GLU A 86 9.25 -20.60 19.24
C GLU A 86 7.88 -20.51 19.90
N MET A 87 6.86 -21.08 19.26
CA MET A 87 5.48 -21.04 19.74
C MET A 87 4.65 -22.24 19.22
N GLY A 88 3.36 -22.31 19.58
CA GLY A 88 2.45 -23.31 19.01
C GLY A 88 2.12 -23.04 17.54
N LEU A 89 1.63 -24.07 16.83
CA LEU A 89 1.27 -23.97 15.40
C LEU A 89 0.31 -22.81 15.11
N GLU A 90 -0.80 -22.74 15.85
CA GLU A 90 -1.81 -21.69 15.68
C GLU A 90 -1.26 -20.30 16.01
N SER A 91 -0.39 -20.21 17.01
CA SER A 91 0.23 -18.95 17.42
C SER A 91 1.15 -18.40 16.31
N ALA A 92 1.91 -19.28 15.66
CA ALA A 92 2.77 -18.90 14.53
C ALA A 92 1.96 -18.46 13.31
N GLU A 93 0.89 -19.19 12.97
CA GLU A 93 -0.04 -18.81 11.89
C GLU A 93 -0.67 -17.43 12.18
N MET A 94 -1.19 -17.25 13.40
CA MET A 94 -1.86 -16.02 13.82
C MET A 94 -0.91 -14.83 13.87
N THR A 95 0.36 -15.03 14.27
CA THR A 95 1.38 -13.96 14.35
C THR A 95 1.57 -13.25 13.00
N LYS A 96 1.55 -13.98 11.88
CA LYS A 96 1.66 -13.38 10.54
C LYS A 96 0.50 -12.45 10.22
N TYR A 97 -0.74 -12.91 10.45
CA TYR A 97 -1.93 -12.09 10.21
C TYR A 97 -1.99 -10.89 11.12
N VAL A 98 -1.77 -11.07 12.42
CA VAL A 98 -1.84 -9.98 13.41
C VAL A 98 -0.81 -8.90 13.10
N ALA A 99 0.43 -9.27 12.74
CA ALA A 99 1.45 -8.30 12.35
C ALA A 99 1.01 -7.48 11.12
N ASN A 100 0.57 -8.13 10.04
CA ASN A 100 0.12 -7.42 8.83
C ASN A 100 -1.12 -6.56 9.08
N CYS A 101 -2.09 -7.06 9.86
CA CYS A 101 -3.29 -6.31 10.23
C CYS A 101 -2.96 -5.08 11.08
N PHE A 102 -2.00 -5.19 12.00
CA PHE A 102 -1.58 -4.05 12.81
C PHE A 102 -0.88 -2.98 11.97
N LEU A 103 -0.02 -3.37 11.03
CA LEU A 103 0.61 -2.43 10.09
C LEU A 103 -0.44 -1.73 9.20
N ALA A 104 -1.43 -2.46 8.69
CA ALA A 104 -2.56 -1.90 7.95
C ALA A 104 -3.38 -0.94 8.83
N THR A 105 -3.58 -1.28 10.11
CA THR A 105 -4.28 -0.42 11.08
C THR A 105 -3.56 0.92 11.25
N LYS A 106 -2.22 0.92 11.39
CA LYS A 106 -1.43 2.16 11.51
C LYS A 106 -1.62 3.07 10.29
N ILE A 107 -1.61 2.49 9.08
CA ILE A 107 -1.82 3.23 7.83
C ILE A 107 -3.24 3.79 7.76
N SER A 108 -4.28 2.97 7.94
CA SER A 108 -5.68 3.44 7.89
C SER A 108 -5.95 4.51 8.95
N PHE A 109 -5.41 4.33 10.16
CA PHE A 109 -5.55 5.30 11.24
C PHE A 109 -4.95 6.66 10.85
N ILE A 110 -3.69 6.70 10.39
CA ILE A 110 -3.06 7.98 10.05
C ILE A 110 -3.72 8.64 8.83
N ASN A 111 -4.23 7.85 7.88
CA ASN A 111 -5.00 8.37 6.74
C ASN A 111 -6.31 9.04 7.18
N GLU A 112 -7.05 8.42 8.09
CA GLU A 112 -8.28 9.00 8.63
C GLU A 112 -7.97 10.31 9.39
N MET A 113 -6.89 10.32 10.17
CA MET A 113 -6.43 11.54 10.84
C MET A 113 -5.99 12.62 9.84
N ALA A 114 -5.39 12.24 8.70
CA ALA A 114 -5.02 13.18 7.65
C ALA A 114 -6.25 13.85 7.04
N ASN A 115 -7.29 13.07 6.74
CA ASN A 115 -8.55 13.63 6.21
C ASN A 115 -9.21 14.57 7.22
N LEU A 116 -9.13 14.27 8.52
CA LEU A 116 -9.60 15.18 9.57
C LEU A 116 -8.73 16.45 9.64
N ALA A 117 -7.41 16.31 9.55
CA ALA A 117 -6.45 17.41 9.57
C ALA A 117 -6.75 18.46 8.49
N ASP A 118 -7.10 18.01 7.26
CA ASP A 118 -7.54 18.89 6.17
C ASP A 118 -8.77 19.74 6.55
N ARG A 119 -9.69 19.22 7.35
CA ARG A 119 -10.94 19.92 7.73
C ARG A 119 -10.77 20.87 8.92
N VAL A 120 -9.77 20.63 9.76
CA VAL A 120 -9.51 21.44 10.97
C VAL A 120 -8.32 22.38 10.83
N GLY A 121 -7.66 22.38 9.66
CA GLY A 121 -6.50 23.24 9.38
C GLY A 121 -5.20 22.79 10.08
N ALA A 122 -5.08 21.50 10.40
CA ALA A 122 -3.85 20.92 10.94
C ALA A 122 -2.97 20.33 9.82
N ASP A 123 -1.64 20.28 10.04
CA ASP A 123 -0.72 19.51 9.20
C ASP A 123 -0.49 18.12 9.82
N ILE A 124 -0.85 17.08 9.08
CA ILE A 124 -0.71 15.69 9.51
C ILE A 124 0.75 15.29 9.73
N ASP A 125 1.72 15.92 9.05
CA ASP A 125 3.13 15.64 9.32
C ASP A 125 3.57 16.20 10.67
N ASP A 126 3.08 17.38 11.07
CA ASP A 126 3.35 17.91 12.40
C ASP A 126 2.76 16.99 13.48
N VAL A 127 1.54 16.49 13.25
CA VAL A 127 0.90 15.50 14.13
C VAL A 127 1.70 14.19 14.17
N ARG A 128 2.13 13.68 13.00
CA ARG A 128 2.96 12.48 12.87
C ARG A 128 4.29 12.63 13.62
N GLN A 129 4.94 13.80 13.53
CA GLN A 129 6.14 14.09 14.31
C GLN A 129 5.83 14.08 15.81
N GLY A 130 4.76 14.76 16.22
CA GLY A 130 4.32 14.82 17.62
C GLY A 130 4.10 13.46 18.26
N ILE A 131 3.46 12.52 17.55
CA ILE A 131 3.20 11.16 18.08
C ILE A 131 4.36 10.18 17.84
N GLY A 132 5.17 10.39 16.81
CA GLY A 132 6.18 9.43 16.34
C GLY A 132 7.41 9.33 17.26
N TYR A 133 7.74 10.40 18.00
CA TYR A 133 8.81 10.39 19.00
C TYR A 133 8.48 9.56 20.25
N ASP A 134 7.19 9.23 20.47
CA ASP A 134 6.83 8.27 21.50
C ASP A 134 7.28 6.87 21.04
N HIS A 135 8.27 6.30 21.75
CA HIS A 135 8.84 4.99 21.44
C HIS A 135 7.82 3.84 21.47
N ARG A 136 6.67 4.02 22.13
CA ARG A 136 5.57 3.04 22.14
C ARG A 136 4.80 3.03 20.82
N ILE A 137 4.88 4.12 20.06
CA ILE A 137 4.19 4.32 18.78
C ILE A 137 5.19 4.13 17.62
N GLY A 138 6.29 4.90 17.64
CA GLY A 138 7.32 4.94 16.62
C GLY A 138 6.87 5.47 15.25
N PHE A 139 7.83 5.89 14.42
CA PHE A 139 7.57 6.53 13.12
C PHE A 139 7.12 5.59 11.99
N ALA A 140 7.38 4.29 12.12
CA ALA A 140 7.14 3.33 11.04
C ALA A 140 5.63 3.21 10.75
N PHE A 141 5.28 3.17 9.46
CA PHE A 141 3.89 3.00 8.98
C PHE A 141 2.92 4.12 9.40
N LEU A 142 3.44 5.34 9.63
CA LEU A 142 2.64 6.53 9.94
C LEU A 142 2.71 7.59 8.83
N TYR A 143 2.98 7.20 7.58
CA TYR A 143 2.96 8.13 6.45
C TYR A 143 1.57 8.10 5.81
N PRO A 144 0.80 9.21 5.85
CA PRO A 144 -0.49 9.25 5.20
C PRO A 144 -0.33 9.29 3.68
N GLY A 145 -1.36 8.86 2.97
CA GLY A 145 -1.37 8.90 1.52
C GLY A 145 -2.65 8.35 0.90
N VAL A 146 -2.55 7.76 -0.29
CA VAL A 146 -3.66 7.21 -1.10
C VAL A 146 -4.23 5.87 -0.61
N GLY A 147 -3.92 5.47 0.63
CA GLY A 147 -4.22 4.12 1.13
C GLY A 147 -3.12 3.09 0.84
N TYR A 148 -3.31 1.88 1.37
CA TYR A 148 -2.48 0.72 1.11
C TYR A 148 -3.08 -0.18 0.02
N GLY A 149 -2.19 -0.94 -0.62
CA GLY A 149 -2.52 -1.95 -1.62
C GLY A 149 -1.58 -3.16 -1.51
N GLY A 150 -1.36 -3.82 -2.65
CA GLY A 150 -0.51 -5.00 -2.76
C GLY A 150 -1.22 -6.29 -2.35
N SER A 151 -0.49 -7.39 -2.47
CA SER A 151 -1.05 -8.73 -2.23
C SER A 151 -1.19 -9.15 -0.78
N CYS A 152 -0.53 -8.46 0.15
CA CYS A 152 -0.45 -8.87 1.54
C CYS A 152 -1.56 -8.22 2.37
N PHE A 153 -1.56 -6.89 2.56
CA PHE A 153 -2.44 -6.24 3.54
C PHE A 153 -3.93 -6.41 3.25
N PRO A 154 -4.47 -6.09 2.06
CA PRO A 154 -5.91 -6.25 1.80
C PRO A 154 -6.36 -7.70 1.97
N LYS A 155 -5.59 -8.66 1.43
CA LYS A 155 -5.88 -10.09 1.54
C LYS A 155 -5.87 -10.55 3.00
N ASP A 156 -4.86 -10.17 3.76
CA ASP A 156 -4.66 -10.68 5.12
C ASP A 156 -5.66 -10.07 6.11
N VAL A 157 -6.01 -8.79 5.97
CA VAL A 157 -7.08 -8.15 6.75
C VAL A 157 -8.42 -8.85 6.50
N ARG A 158 -8.82 -9.00 5.23
CA ARG A 158 -10.08 -9.66 4.86
C ARG A 158 -10.10 -11.15 5.22
N ALA A 159 -8.97 -11.84 5.10
CA ALA A 159 -8.87 -13.24 5.52
C ALA A 159 -9.02 -13.40 7.03
N LEU A 160 -8.38 -12.55 7.84
CA LEU A 160 -8.53 -12.62 9.30
C LEU A 160 -9.95 -12.23 9.75
N GLN A 161 -10.58 -11.25 9.09
CA GLN A 161 -12.01 -10.97 9.28
C GLN A 161 -12.88 -12.20 8.97
N ALA A 162 -12.66 -12.87 7.83
CA ALA A 162 -13.40 -14.08 7.47
C ALA A 162 -13.23 -15.18 8.52
N VAL A 163 -12.00 -15.42 9.00
CA VAL A 163 -11.76 -16.33 10.12
C VAL A 163 -12.54 -15.91 11.36
N ALA A 164 -12.49 -14.63 11.74
CA ALA A 164 -13.23 -14.09 12.87
C ALA A 164 -14.75 -14.32 12.78
N HIS A 165 -15.33 -14.22 11.56
CA HIS A 165 -16.73 -14.56 11.31
C HIS A 165 -17.03 -16.05 11.48
N THR A 166 -16.14 -16.94 11.01
CA THR A 166 -16.35 -18.40 11.13
C THR A 166 -16.35 -18.89 12.58
N VAL A 167 -15.71 -18.17 13.50
CA VAL A 167 -15.70 -18.47 14.94
C VAL A 167 -16.71 -17.61 15.73
N GLU A 168 -17.68 -17.01 15.02
CA GLU A 168 -18.76 -16.21 15.60
C GLU A 168 -18.28 -15.02 16.45
N ARG A 169 -17.11 -14.46 16.11
CA ARG A 169 -16.50 -13.31 16.79
C ARG A 169 -16.00 -12.25 15.80
N PRO A 170 -16.91 -11.50 15.13
CA PRO A 170 -16.52 -10.46 14.17
C PRO A 170 -15.58 -9.40 14.78
N SER A 171 -14.59 -8.95 14.02
CA SER A 171 -13.64 -7.93 14.45
C SER A 171 -14.06 -6.53 13.98
N LEU A 172 -14.58 -5.73 14.91
CA LEU A 172 -15.01 -4.34 14.65
C LEU A 172 -13.85 -3.46 14.14
N LEU A 173 -12.66 -3.64 14.72
CA LEU A 173 -11.49 -2.86 14.34
C LEU A 173 -11.02 -3.18 12.91
N LEU A 174 -10.91 -4.47 12.57
CA LEU A 174 -10.46 -4.84 11.24
C LEU A 174 -11.46 -4.41 10.18
N GLN A 175 -12.77 -4.47 10.47
CA GLN A 175 -13.80 -3.96 9.58
C GLN A 175 -13.58 -2.46 9.30
N ALA A 176 -13.41 -1.65 10.35
CA ALA A 176 -13.14 -0.23 10.21
C ALA A 176 -11.84 0.06 9.41
N VAL A 177 -10.79 -0.74 9.63
CA VAL A 177 -9.50 -0.59 8.93
C VAL A 177 -9.64 -0.81 7.43
N ASP A 178 -10.37 -1.86 6.99
CA ASP A 178 -10.59 -2.15 5.58
C ASP A 178 -11.50 -1.08 4.94
N GLU A 179 -12.60 -0.71 5.60
CA GLU A 179 -13.51 0.35 5.11
C GLU A 179 -12.82 1.70 4.97
N ALA A 180 -12.00 2.09 5.96
CA ALA A 180 -11.24 3.33 5.92
C ALA A 180 -10.24 3.33 4.75
N ASN A 181 -9.58 2.20 4.48
CA ASN A 181 -8.65 2.10 3.36
C ASN A 181 -9.37 2.17 2.01
N GLU A 182 -10.49 1.49 1.84
CA GLU A 182 -11.27 1.56 0.59
C GLU A 182 -11.75 2.99 0.33
N ARG A 183 -12.25 3.70 1.34
CA ARG A 183 -12.60 5.13 1.21
C ARG A 183 -11.37 5.98 0.87
N GLN A 184 -10.21 5.72 1.47
CA GLN A 184 -8.99 6.50 1.24
C GLN A 184 -8.55 6.50 -0.23
N LYS A 185 -8.74 5.39 -0.95
CA LYS A 185 -8.37 5.26 -2.37
C LYS A 185 -9.09 6.28 -3.28
N HIS A 186 -10.22 6.84 -2.82
CA HIS A 186 -11.04 7.81 -3.56
C HIS A 186 -10.70 9.28 -3.25
N VAL A 187 -9.94 9.56 -2.18
CA VAL A 187 -9.69 10.93 -1.68
C VAL A 187 -9.03 11.83 -2.73
N LEU A 188 -8.11 11.30 -3.55
CA LEU A 188 -7.51 12.09 -4.62
C LEU A 188 -8.52 12.47 -5.71
N PHE A 189 -9.39 11.55 -6.10
CA PHE A 189 -10.44 11.84 -7.07
C PHE A 189 -11.41 12.90 -6.53
N GLU A 190 -11.80 12.81 -5.26
CA GLU A 190 -12.63 13.82 -4.60
C GLU A 190 -11.98 15.21 -4.63
N LYS A 191 -10.67 15.31 -4.33
CA LYS A 191 -9.91 16.57 -4.41
C LYS A 191 -9.86 17.12 -5.84
N ILE A 192 -9.77 16.25 -6.85
CA ILE A 192 -9.83 16.66 -8.28
C ILE A 192 -11.21 17.20 -8.62
N VAL A 193 -12.28 16.51 -8.23
CA VAL A 193 -13.66 16.95 -8.47
C VAL A 193 -13.95 18.28 -7.77
N GLN A 194 -13.45 18.48 -6.56
CA GLN A 194 -13.57 19.76 -5.85
C GLN A 194 -12.93 20.92 -6.63
N ARG A 195 -11.82 20.67 -7.34
CA ARG A 195 -11.07 21.70 -8.09
C ARG A 195 -11.54 21.91 -9.53
N PHE A 196 -11.95 20.85 -10.22
CA PHE A 196 -12.23 20.87 -11.66
C PHE A 196 -13.70 20.64 -12.01
N GLY A 197 -14.53 20.29 -11.01
CA GLY A 197 -15.91 19.86 -11.20
C GLY A 197 -16.04 18.36 -11.47
N PRO A 198 -17.27 17.81 -11.44
CA PRO A 198 -17.52 16.39 -11.62
C PRO A 198 -17.44 15.91 -13.08
N ASP A 199 -17.58 16.82 -14.05
CA ASP A 199 -17.36 16.53 -15.48
C ASP A 199 -15.95 16.96 -15.88
N LEU A 200 -15.10 15.99 -16.18
CA LEU A 200 -13.70 16.17 -16.54
C LEU A 200 -13.46 16.06 -18.05
N THR A 201 -14.52 16.15 -18.87
CA THR A 201 -14.41 16.13 -20.33
C THR A 201 -13.49 17.25 -20.83
N GLY A 202 -12.52 16.90 -21.69
CA GLY A 202 -11.52 17.83 -22.22
C GLY A 202 -10.38 18.18 -21.25
N ARG A 203 -10.39 17.60 -20.04
CA ARG A 203 -9.29 17.71 -19.07
C ARG A 203 -8.29 16.58 -19.25
N ARG A 204 -7.02 16.89 -18.99
CA ARG A 204 -5.92 15.92 -19.05
C ARG A 204 -5.22 15.86 -17.70
N PHE A 205 -5.08 14.66 -17.15
CA PHE A 205 -4.36 14.43 -15.90
C PHE A 205 -3.12 13.58 -16.13
N ALA A 206 -2.00 14.03 -15.58
CA ALA A 206 -0.79 13.24 -15.50
C ALA A 206 -0.78 12.46 -14.18
N VAL A 207 -0.47 11.18 -14.24
CA VAL A 207 -0.35 10.31 -13.05
C VAL A 207 1.07 9.77 -12.96
N TRP A 208 1.77 10.06 -11.88
CA TRP A 208 3.07 9.46 -11.57
C TRP A 208 2.89 8.35 -10.53
N GLY A 209 3.24 7.13 -10.92
CA GLY A 209 3.11 5.94 -10.10
C GLY A 209 1.87 5.12 -10.44
N LEU A 210 2.11 3.86 -10.79
CA LEU A 210 1.11 2.84 -11.09
C LEU A 210 1.22 1.65 -10.13
N ALA A 211 2.42 1.25 -9.74
CA ALA A 211 2.62 0.18 -8.75
C ALA A 211 2.02 0.55 -7.39
N PHE A 212 1.65 -0.44 -6.57
CA PHE A 212 1.09 -0.14 -5.24
C PHE A 212 2.09 0.53 -4.27
N LYS A 213 3.40 0.34 -4.53
CA LYS A 213 4.54 0.94 -3.83
C LYS A 213 5.78 0.97 -4.74
N PRO A 214 6.83 1.75 -4.39
CA PRO A 214 8.09 1.73 -5.12
C PRO A 214 8.82 0.37 -5.06
N GLY A 215 9.63 0.09 -6.09
CA GLY A 215 10.51 -1.08 -6.15
C GLY A 215 9.84 -2.38 -6.58
N THR A 216 8.64 -2.33 -7.15
CA THR A 216 7.91 -3.49 -7.70
C THR A 216 7.09 -3.08 -8.92
N ASP A 217 6.76 -4.05 -9.77
CA ASP A 217 5.78 -3.94 -10.85
C ASP A 217 4.37 -4.42 -10.43
N ASP A 218 4.17 -4.81 -9.17
CA ASP A 218 2.89 -5.30 -8.65
C ASP A 218 1.85 -4.18 -8.57
N ILE A 219 0.69 -4.45 -9.18
CA ILE A 219 -0.44 -3.53 -9.29
C ILE A 219 -1.68 -4.05 -8.53
N ARG A 220 -1.59 -5.20 -7.86
CA ARG A 220 -2.71 -5.76 -7.11
C ARG A 220 -3.16 -4.76 -6.04
N GLU A 221 -4.45 -4.47 -6.03
CA GLU A 221 -5.06 -3.53 -5.06
C GLU A 221 -4.41 -2.13 -5.08
N ALA A 222 -3.75 -1.73 -6.19
CA ALA A 222 -3.05 -0.45 -6.27
C ALA A 222 -4.05 0.72 -6.31
N PRO A 223 -3.88 1.77 -5.47
CA PRO A 223 -4.74 2.95 -5.47
C PRO A 223 -4.77 3.71 -6.80
N SER A 224 -3.69 3.63 -7.58
CA SER A 224 -3.58 4.21 -8.93
C SER A 224 -4.67 3.70 -9.87
N LEU A 225 -5.02 2.41 -9.80
CA LEU A 225 -6.04 1.81 -10.64
C LEU A 225 -7.44 2.34 -10.30
N VAL A 226 -7.72 2.60 -9.03
CA VAL A 226 -8.98 3.21 -8.59
C VAL A 226 -9.08 4.63 -9.16
N LEU A 227 -8.07 5.46 -8.88
CA LEU A 227 -8.01 6.84 -9.36
C LEU A 227 -8.16 6.94 -10.88
N ILE A 228 -7.36 6.18 -11.65
CA ILE A 228 -7.37 6.25 -13.11
C ILE A 228 -8.76 5.85 -13.64
N ARG A 229 -9.35 4.79 -13.11
CA ARG A 229 -10.68 4.34 -13.53
C ARG A 229 -11.75 5.39 -13.26
N GLU A 230 -11.70 6.09 -12.12
CA GLU A 230 -12.62 7.19 -11.81
C GLU A 230 -12.44 8.40 -12.72
N LEU A 231 -11.20 8.80 -12.99
CA LEU A 231 -10.90 9.90 -13.91
C LEU A 231 -11.44 9.63 -15.32
N LEU A 232 -11.22 8.41 -15.84
CA LEU A 232 -11.71 8.01 -17.16
C LEU A 232 -13.25 7.98 -17.20
N ARG A 233 -13.90 7.44 -16.15
CA ARG A 233 -15.37 7.45 -16.01
C ARG A 233 -15.94 8.87 -16.01
N ALA A 234 -15.22 9.81 -15.40
CA ALA A 234 -15.63 11.20 -15.28
C ALA A 234 -15.37 12.05 -16.55
N GLY A 235 -14.81 11.50 -17.62
CA GLY A 235 -14.61 12.27 -18.87
C GLY A 235 -13.15 12.54 -19.25
N ALA A 236 -12.20 12.33 -18.33
CA ALA A 236 -10.84 12.81 -18.50
C ALA A 236 -9.99 11.99 -19.49
N GLU A 237 -8.96 12.66 -20.03
CA GLU A 237 -7.76 12.03 -20.56
C GLU A 237 -6.76 11.79 -19.43
N VAL A 238 -6.14 10.62 -19.40
CA VAL A 238 -5.10 10.28 -18.42
C VAL A 238 -3.83 9.86 -19.14
N VAL A 239 -2.71 10.46 -18.75
CA VAL A 239 -1.38 9.99 -19.12
C VAL A 239 -0.66 9.54 -17.86
N ALA A 240 -0.43 8.24 -17.71
CA ALA A 240 0.20 7.69 -16.52
C ALA A 240 1.61 7.19 -16.81
N HIS A 241 2.53 7.43 -15.89
CA HIS A 241 3.91 6.97 -15.95
C HIS A 241 4.26 6.13 -14.72
N ASP A 242 4.97 5.04 -14.93
CA ASP A 242 5.61 4.24 -13.89
C ASP A 242 6.83 3.48 -14.46
N PRO A 243 7.97 3.42 -13.76
CA PRO A 243 9.18 2.81 -14.28
C PRO A 243 9.11 1.27 -14.39
N ALA A 244 8.15 0.62 -13.73
CA ALA A 244 8.10 -0.85 -13.62
C ALA A 244 6.73 -1.45 -13.98
N ALA A 245 5.63 -0.80 -13.62
CA ALA A 245 4.30 -1.40 -13.63
C ALA A 245 3.50 -1.21 -14.93
N VAL A 246 4.00 -0.46 -15.91
CA VAL A 246 3.25 -0.12 -17.15
C VAL A 246 2.73 -1.36 -17.88
N GLN A 247 3.55 -2.40 -18.05
CA GLN A 247 3.13 -3.63 -18.75
C GLN A 247 1.98 -4.34 -18.02
N ASN A 248 2.06 -4.42 -16.69
CA ASN A 248 1.02 -5.06 -15.88
C ASN A 248 -0.29 -4.26 -15.92
N VAL A 249 -0.22 -2.92 -15.87
CA VAL A 249 -1.40 -2.07 -16.03
C VAL A 249 -1.99 -2.22 -17.42
N GLN A 250 -1.17 -2.19 -18.47
CA GLN A 250 -1.64 -2.38 -19.85
C GLN A 250 -2.41 -3.69 -20.03
N HIS A 251 -1.95 -4.78 -19.39
CA HIS A 251 -2.68 -6.04 -19.38
C HIS A 251 -4.01 -5.92 -18.62
N HIS A 252 -3.98 -5.34 -17.43
CA HIS A 252 -5.13 -5.24 -16.52
C HIS A 252 -6.28 -4.43 -17.09
N VAL A 253 -5.99 -3.26 -17.67
CA VAL A 253 -7.01 -2.32 -18.16
C VAL A 253 -7.77 -2.84 -19.38
N ARG A 254 -7.29 -3.88 -20.08
CA ARG A 254 -8.05 -4.51 -21.18
C ARG A 254 -9.42 -5.03 -20.73
N ASN A 255 -9.52 -5.44 -19.46
CA ASN A 255 -10.78 -5.90 -18.89
C ASN A 255 -11.77 -4.75 -18.63
N TRP A 256 -11.30 -3.50 -18.56
CA TRP A 256 -12.14 -2.34 -18.32
C TRP A 256 -13.00 -1.95 -19.53
N GLU A 257 -12.57 -2.32 -20.73
CA GLU A 257 -13.30 -2.05 -21.97
C GLU A 257 -14.66 -2.76 -22.01
N ALA A 258 -14.76 -3.91 -21.33
CA ALA A 258 -16.02 -4.64 -21.16
C ALA A 258 -17.02 -3.90 -20.27
N GLU A 259 -16.56 -3.00 -19.40
CA GLU A 259 -17.42 -2.22 -18.51
C GLU A 259 -17.92 -0.94 -19.18
N GLN A 260 -17.05 -0.26 -19.93
CA GLN A 260 -17.38 0.97 -20.65
C GLN A 260 -16.56 1.05 -21.95
N PRO A 261 -17.19 0.74 -23.11
CA PRO A 261 -16.53 0.84 -24.40
C PRO A 261 -15.98 2.24 -24.67
N GLY A 262 -14.76 2.32 -25.20
CA GLY A 262 -14.03 3.54 -25.47
C GLY A 262 -13.34 4.15 -24.24
N MET A 263 -13.51 3.60 -23.03
CA MET A 263 -12.91 4.19 -21.82
C MET A 263 -11.38 4.18 -21.89
N THR A 264 -10.78 3.10 -22.38
CA THR A 264 -9.32 2.98 -22.44
C THR A 264 -8.67 3.80 -23.55
N GLN A 265 -9.46 4.32 -24.52
CA GLN A 265 -8.94 5.19 -25.59
C GLN A 265 -8.39 6.53 -25.08
N ARG A 266 -8.83 6.95 -23.88
CA ARG A 266 -8.39 8.16 -23.19
C ARG A 266 -7.25 7.90 -22.20
N LEU A 267 -6.73 6.68 -22.12
CA LEU A 267 -5.60 6.31 -21.28
C LEU A 267 -4.35 6.10 -22.13
N ARG A 268 -3.29 6.86 -21.82
CA ARG A 268 -1.94 6.65 -22.34
C ARG A 268 -1.02 6.22 -21.21
N LEU A 269 -0.24 5.16 -21.42
CA LEU A 269 0.77 4.69 -20.49
C LEU A 269 2.16 5.00 -21.04
N GLU A 270 3.01 5.61 -20.23
CA GLU A 270 4.39 6.00 -20.55
C GLU A 270 5.35 5.27 -19.60
N ALA A 271 6.40 4.66 -20.13
CA ALA A 271 7.31 3.81 -19.35
C ALA A 271 8.72 4.37 -19.19
N GLN A 272 9.09 5.37 -20.01
CA GLN A 272 10.48 5.83 -20.09
C GLN A 272 10.66 7.26 -19.58
N ASP A 273 9.74 8.16 -19.92
CA ASP A 273 9.88 9.58 -19.60
C ASP A 273 8.71 10.10 -18.77
N ALA A 274 8.95 10.26 -17.47
CA ALA A 274 8.01 10.86 -16.54
C ALA A 274 7.58 12.28 -16.97
N ALA A 275 8.47 13.03 -17.62
CA ALA A 275 8.19 14.39 -18.07
C ALA A 275 7.30 14.42 -19.33
N ALA A 276 7.32 13.37 -20.16
CA ALA A 276 6.39 13.24 -21.29
C ALA A 276 4.93 13.03 -20.82
N ALA A 277 4.74 12.51 -19.60
CA ALA A 277 3.40 12.33 -19.03
C ALA A 277 2.71 13.65 -18.67
N VAL A 278 3.47 14.70 -18.38
CA VAL A 278 2.91 15.98 -17.91
C VAL A 278 2.54 16.96 -19.02
N GLU A 279 2.86 16.63 -20.28
CA GLU A 279 2.68 17.53 -21.42
C GLU A 279 1.21 17.90 -21.65
N GLY A 280 0.90 19.19 -21.47
CA GLY A 280 -0.44 19.76 -21.57
C GLY A 280 -1.42 19.32 -20.48
N ALA A 281 -0.94 18.74 -19.37
CA ALA A 281 -1.80 18.30 -18.27
C ALA A 281 -2.37 19.50 -17.48
N ASP A 282 -3.62 19.39 -17.01
CA ASP A 282 -4.22 20.33 -16.05
C ASP A 282 -3.74 20.09 -14.63
N ALA A 283 -3.43 18.84 -14.28
CA ALA A 283 -2.82 18.52 -12.99
C ALA A 283 -1.90 17.32 -13.10
N LEU A 284 -0.86 17.32 -12.27
CA LEU A 284 0.01 16.20 -12.03
C LEU A 284 -0.32 15.60 -10.66
N ILE A 285 -0.55 14.29 -10.65
CA ILE A 285 -0.99 13.54 -9.49
C ILE A 285 0.06 12.48 -9.16
N LEU A 286 0.64 12.55 -7.96
CA LEU A 286 1.55 11.53 -7.46
C LEU A 286 0.80 10.47 -6.66
N VAL A 287 0.92 9.21 -7.08
CA VAL A 287 0.27 8.06 -6.44
C VAL A 287 1.29 7.08 -5.86
N THR A 288 2.49 7.00 -6.42
CA THR A 288 3.55 6.09 -5.94
C THR A 288 4.87 6.82 -5.88
N GLU A 289 5.49 6.85 -4.70
CA GLU A 289 6.63 7.69 -4.32
C GLU A 289 7.99 7.14 -4.77
N TRP A 290 8.09 6.76 -6.05
CA TRP A 290 9.35 6.35 -6.67
C TRP A 290 10.45 7.39 -6.45
N PRO A 291 11.72 6.98 -6.21
CA PRO A 291 12.80 7.92 -5.94
C PRO A 291 12.95 9.02 -6.99
N GLU A 292 12.75 8.69 -8.27
CA GLU A 292 12.82 9.63 -9.41
C GLU A 292 11.76 10.74 -9.38
N TYR A 293 10.64 10.54 -8.67
CA TYR A 293 9.58 11.55 -8.57
C TYR A 293 9.76 12.52 -7.39
N ARG A 294 10.68 12.25 -6.46
CA ARG A 294 10.76 13.00 -5.19
C ARG A 294 11.31 14.42 -5.33
N GLN A 295 12.13 14.66 -6.35
CA GLN A 295 12.80 15.95 -6.57
C GLN A 295 12.60 16.42 -8.01
N PRO A 296 11.36 16.74 -8.41
CA PRO A 296 11.09 17.18 -9.77
C PRO A 296 11.66 18.57 -10.01
N ASN A 297 12.00 18.86 -11.27
CA ASN A 297 12.35 20.21 -11.68
C ASN A 297 11.08 21.03 -11.89
N TRP A 298 10.70 21.83 -10.89
CA TRP A 298 9.48 22.64 -10.92
C TRP A 298 9.41 23.59 -12.12
N SER A 299 10.55 24.17 -12.54
CA SER A 299 10.58 25.08 -13.68
C SER A 299 10.29 24.37 -15.00
N ASP A 300 10.80 23.14 -15.17
CA ASP A 300 10.52 22.32 -16.36
C ASP A 300 9.05 21.90 -16.38
N LEU A 301 8.52 21.40 -15.25
CA LEU A 301 7.10 21.04 -15.14
C LEU A 301 6.17 22.23 -15.44
N ALA A 302 6.51 23.42 -14.94
CA ALA A 302 5.71 24.63 -15.13
C ALA A 302 5.63 25.09 -16.59
N GLY A 303 6.62 24.70 -17.42
CA GLY A 303 6.65 24.99 -18.85
C GLY A 303 5.87 23.98 -19.70
N ARG A 304 5.67 22.75 -19.20
CA ARG A 304 5.00 21.65 -19.91
C ARG A 304 3.51 21.54 -19.60
N MET A 305 3.10 21.92 -18.39
CA MET A 305 1.73 21.77 -17.92
C MET A 305 0.82 22.91 -18.38
N ARG A 306 -0.45 22.59 -18.66
CA ARG A 306 -1.49 23.57 -19.03
C ARG A 306 -1.95 24.38 -17.82
N GLN A 307 -2.13 23.72 -16.68
CA GLN A 307 -2.37 24.36 -15.39
C GLN A 307 -1.36 23.85 -14.39
N ARG A 308 -0.89 24.73 -13.51
CA ARG A 308 0.13 24.42 -12.51
C ARG A 308 -0.51 23.83 -11.26
N CYS A 309 -1.22 22.71 -11.39
CA CYS A 309 -1.89 22.04 -10.27
C CYS A 309 -1.17 20.74 -9.92
N LEU A 310 -0.81 20.58 -8.64
CA LEU A 310 -0.17 19.39 -8.11
C LEU A 310 -1.06 18.76 -7.04
N LEU A 311 -1.25 17.45 -7.16
CA LEU A 311 -1.86 16.62 -6.14
C LEU A 311 -0.86 15.57 -5.68
N ASP A 312 -0.41 15.69 -4.44
CA ASP A 312 0.58 14.80 -3.86
C ASP A 312 -0.10 13.79 -2.93
N GLY A 313 -0.38 12.61 -3.47
CA GLY A 313 -0.96 11.50 -2.72
C GLY A 313 -0.02 10.83 -1.73
N ARG A 314 1.25 11.26 -1.65
CA ARG A 314 2.29 10.64 -0.80
C ARG A 314 3.04 11.64 0.08
N ASN A 315 2.69 12.93 0.00
CA ASN A 315 3.28 14.01 0.77
C ASN A 315 4.81 14.08 0.68
N VAL A 316 5.40 13.74 -0.46
CA VAL A 316 6.87 13.68 -0.62
C VAL A 316 7.47 14.94 -1.24
N TRP A 317 6.66 15.78 -1.88
CA TRP A 317 7.14 17.01 -2.47
C TRP A 317 7.24 18.14 -1.43
N ASP A 318 8.24 19.00 -1.58
CA ASP A 318 8.29 20.27 -0.86
C ASP A 318 7.26 21.22 -1.45
N TRP A 319 6.11 21.30 -0.79
CA TRP A 319 5.00 22.14 -1.22
C TRP A 319 5.35 23.63 -1.24
N ARG A 320 6.26 24.10 -0.38
CA ARG A 320 6.67 25.52 -0.35
C ARG A 320 7.49 25.86 -1.59
N ALA A 321 8.38 24.95 -1.99
CA ALA A 321 9.15 25.09 -3.22
C ALA A 321 8.23 25.06 -4.46
N ALA A 322 7.25 24.13 -4.49
CA ALA A 322 6.27 24.06 -5.57
C ALA A 322 5.41 25.33 -5.68
N VAL A 323 4.89 25.83 -4.55
CA VAL A 323 4.12 27.09 -4.51
C VAL A 323 4.97 28.28 -4.95
N SER A 324 6.23 28.35 -4.53
CA SER A 324 7.18 29.40 -4.96
C SER A 324 7.46 29.35 -6.48
N ALA A 325 7.37 28.16 -7.09
CA ALA A 325 7.44 27.98 -8.53
C ALA A 325 6.11 28.25 -9.27
N GLY A 326 5.08 28.69 -8.54
CA GLY A 326 3.79 29.08 -9.10
C GLY A 326 2.78 27.94 -9.26
N PHE A 327 2.93 26.84 -8.51
CA PHE A 327 1.95 25.76 -8.48
C PHE A 327 0.91 25.95 -7.38
N GLU A 328 -0.34 25.58 -7.67
CA GLU A 328 -1.30 25.16 -6.66
C GLU A 328 -0.89 23.76 -6.17
N TYR A 329 -0.73 23.58 -4.86
CA TYR A 329 -0.37 22.30 -4.26
C TYR A 329 -1.46 21.79 -3.32
N THR A 330 -1.79 20.51 -3.47
CA THR A 330 -2.72 19.79 -2.60
C THR A 330 -2.08 18.49 -2.14
N GLY A 331 -1.86 18.35 -0.83
CA GLY A 331 -1.42 17.09 -0.22
C GLY A 331 -2.56 16.33 0.45
N ILE A 332 -2.20 15.27 1.16
CA ILE A 332 -3.09 14.53 2.06
C ILE A 332 -2.91 15.06 3.48
N GLY A 333 -3.91 15.73 4.05
CA GLY A 333 -3.87 16.22 5.43
C GLY A 333 -2.92 17.38 5.68
N ARG A 334 -2.72 18.27 4.72
CA ARG A 334 -1.78 19.41 4.81
C ARG A 334 -2.43 20.73 5.26
N GLY A 335 -3.66 20.67 5.76
CA GLY A 335 -4.40 21.86 6.18
C GLY A 335 -5.01 22.64 5.00
N GLY A 336 -5.31 21.95 3.89
CA GLY A 336 -6.01 22.51 2.74
C GLY A 336 -5.15 22.72 1.48
N HIS A 337 -5.63 23.59 0.59
CA HIS A 337 -4.97 23.94 -0.67
C HIS A 337 -3.96 25.06 -0.46
N HIS A 338 -2.72 24.86 -0.90
CA HIS A 338 -1.69 25.90 -0.86
C HIS A 338 -1.57 26.54 -2.25
N ARG A 339 -1.69 27.88 -2.31
CA ARG A 339 -1.64 28.65 -3.55
C ARG A 339 -0.54 29.71 -3.51
N PRO A 340 -0.02 30.15 -4.67
CA PRO A 340 0.86 31.30 -4.75
C PRO A 340 0.20 32.54 -4.15
N SER A 341 0.99 33.37 -3.45
CA SER A 341 0.49 34.61 -2.84
C SER A 341 -0.07 35.55 -3.91
N GLY A 342 -1.37 35.88 -3.83
CA GLY A 342 -2.06 36.80 -4.73
C GLY A 342 -3.41 36.31 -5.27
N GLU A 343 -3.77 35.05 -5.06
CA GLU A 343 -5.11 34.52 -5.37
C GLU A 343 -5.91 34.36 -4.07
N ASP A 344 -6.91 35.23 -3.87
CA ASP A 344 -7.81 35.17 -2.71
C ASP A 344 -8.49 33.79 -2.64
N PRO A 345 -8.76 33.28 -1.42
CA PRO A 345 -9.54 32.06 -1.27
C PRO A 345 -10.91 32.27 -1.92
N VAL A 346 -11.26 31.40 -2.87
CA VAL A 346 -12.64 31.25 -3.30
C VAL A 346 -13.39 30.78 -2.05
N ASN A 347 -14.13 31.69 -1.42
CA ASN A 347 -14.98 31.42 -0.28
C ASN A 347 -15.92 30.26 -0.63
N THR A 348 -15.64 29.07 -0.10
CA THR A 348 -16.60 27.97 -0.06
C THR A 348 -17.48 28.19 1.16
N THR A 349 -18.66 28.78 0.96
CA THR A 349 -19.78 28.77 1.91
C THR A 349 -20.42 27.40 2.01
#